data_AF-A0A7S2T9J0-F1
#
_entry.id   AF-A0A7S2T9J0-F1
#
_cell.length_a   1.000
_cell.length_b   1.000
_cell.length_c   1.000
_cell.angle_alpha   90.00
_cell.angle_beta   90.00
_cell.angle_gamma   90.00
#
_symmetry.space_group_name_H-M   'P 1'
#
loop_
_entity.id
_entity.type
_entity.pdbx_description
1 polymer ?
#
loop_
_entity_poly.entity_id
_entity_poly.type
_entity_poly.pdbx_seq_one_letter_code
_entity_poly.pdbx_strand_id
1 'polypeptide(L)'
;LQTTAFPHNGVSETVLCPKNAVALVIGKGGSTVRGIERDTQTKIDIRQESDHMNRVCITGTKEGVQLAVEMVKQQMSTDRNAQQSSGFPHELANQIDSGQDTSEERFE
;
A
#
# COMPACT_ATOMS: atom_id res chain seq x y z
N LEU A 1 -12.74 24.61 -6.61
CA LEU A 1 -13.22 23.23 -6.85
C LEU A 1 -12.02 22.44 -7.36
N GLN A 2 -11.33 21.69 -6.50
CA GLN A 2 -10.16 20.91 -6.92
C GLN A 2 -10.66 19.65 -7.64
N THR A 3 -10.52 19.64 -8.96
CA THR A 3 -10.79 18.47 -9.80
C THR A 3 -9.80 17.38 -9.39
N THR A 4 -10.24 16.32 -8.70
CA THR A 4 -9.40 15.16 -8.37
C THR A 4 -9.19 14.33 -9.64
N ALA A 5 -8.42 14.87 -10.58
CA ALA A 5 -7.83 14.07 -11.64
C ALA A 5 -6.79 13.17 -10.99
N PHE A 6 -6.92 11.86 -11.17
CA PHE A 6 -5.86 10.92 -10.78
C PHE A 6 -4.54 11.42 -11.36
N PRO A 7 -3.50 11.64 -10.53
CA PRO A 7 -2.27 12.26 -10.99
C PRO A 7 -1.69 11.43 -12.14
N HIS A 8 -1.33 12.12 -13.21
CA HIS A 8 -0.84 11.57 -14.48
C HIS A 8 0.52 10.84 -14.35
N ASN A 9 1.03 10.68 -13.13
CA ASN A 9 2.29 10.02 -12.79
C ASN A 9 2.06 8.85 -11.80
N GLY A 10 1.01 8.06 -12.04
CA GLY A 10 0.76 6.87 -11.26
C GLY A 10 1.81 5.78 -11.55
N VAL A 11 2.31 5.14 -10.50
CA VAL A 11 3.15 3.93 -10.61
C VAL A 11 2.26 2.69 -10.48
N SER A 12 2.76 1.56 -10.97
CA SER A 12 2.10 0.26 -10.82
C SER A 12 3.08 -0.76 -10.30
N GLU A 13 2.70 -1.48 -9.25
CA GLU A 13 3.50 -2.56 -8.67
C GLU A 13 2.72 -3.87 -8.73
N THR A 14 3.39 -4.97 -9.07
CA THR A 14 2.78 -6.31 -9.13
C THR A 14 3.36 -7.19 -8.05
N VAL A 15 2.49 -7.72 -7.20
CA VAL A 15 2.84 -8.63 -6.11
C VAL A 15 2.35 -10.04 -6.45
N LEU A 16 3.22 -11.03 -6.26
CA LEU A 16 2.86 -12.44 -6.40
C LEU A 16 2.28 -12.94 -5.08
N CYS A 17 1.02 -13.39 -5.12
CA CYS A 17 0.29 -13.85 -3.96
C CYS A 17 -0.14 -15.30 -4.15
N PRO A 18 0.25 -16.23 -3.27
CA PRO A 18 -0.21 -17.60 -3.38
C PRO A 18 -1.73 -17.69 -3.14
N LYS A 19 -2.40 -18.66 -3.80
CA LYS A 19 -3.87 -18.78 -3.78
C LYS A 19 -4.49 -18.91 -2.38
N ASN A 20 -3.77 -19.52 -1.44
CA ASN A 20 -4.19 -19.63 -0.04
C ASN A 20 -4.23 -18.27 0.67
N ALA A 21 -3.27 -17.38 0.37
CA ALA A 21 -3.14 -16.08 1.02
C ALA A 21 -3.99 -15.01 0.31
N VAL A 22 -4.17 -15.07 -1.01
CA VAL A 22 -4.99 -14.06 -1.74
C VAL A 22 -6.42 -13.99 -1.21
N ALA A 23 -6.99 -15.13 -0.79
CA ALA A 23 -8.33 -15.19 -0.24
C ALA A 23 -8.45 -14.37 1.06
N LEU A 24 -7.36 -14.33 1.84
CA LEU A 24 -7.25 -13.50 3.05
C LEU A 24 -7.07 -12.01 2.68
N VAL A 25 -6.33 -11.71 1.61
CA VAL A 25 -6.14 -10.34 1.08
C VAL A 25 -7.46 -9.74 0.61
N ILE A 26 -8.26 -10.50 -0.14
CA ILE A 26 -9.59 -10.08 -0.61
C ILE A 26 -10.53 -9.90 0.59
N GLY A 27 -10.48 -10.84 1.55
CA GLY A 27 -11.39 -10.89 2.69
C GLY A 27 -12.80 -11.36 2.29
N LYS A 28 -13.65 -11.60 3.29
CA LYS A 28 -15.05 -12.03 3.05
C LYS A 28 -15.78 -10.95 2.25
N GLY A 29 -16.23 -11.31 1.03
CA GLY A 29 -16.95 -10.39 0.14
C GLY A 29 -16.11 -9.25 -0.46
N GLY A 30 -14.78 -9.34 -0.43
CA GLY A 30 -13.92 -8.27 -0.97
C GLY A 30 -13.81 -7.03 -0.07
N SER A 31 -14.24 -7.12 1.20
CA SER A 31 -14.23 -5.98 2.12
C SER A 31 -12.82 -5.51 2.46
N THR A 32 -11.85 -6.43 2.54
CA THR A 32 -10.47 -6.10 2.93
C THR A 32 -9.76 -5.37 1.79
N VAL A 33 -9.74 -5.96 0.58
CA VAL A 33 -9.11 -5.34 -0.59
C VAL A 33 -9.72 -3.97 -0.91
N ARG A 34 -11.05 -3.82 -0.83
CA ARG A 34 -11.72 -2.52 -1.02
C ARG A 34 -11.36 -1.50 0.05
N GLY A 35 -11.10 -1.95 1.28
CA GLY A 35 -10.59 -1.11 2.36
C GLY A 35 -9.21 -0.56 2.03
N ILE A 36 -8.31 -1.43 1.57
CA ILE A 36 -6.94 -1.05 1.15
C ILE A 36 -7.00 -0.06 -0.02
N GLU A 37 -7.77 -0.34 -1.07
CA GLU A 37 -7.95 0.57 -2.21
C GLU A 37 -8.44 1.96 -1.78
N ARG A 38 -9.44 2.01 -0.89
CA ARG A 38 -10.00 3.26 -0.39
C ARG A 38 -8.99 4.05 0.43
N ASP A 39 -8.27 3.37 1.33
CA ASP A 39 -7.37 4.01 2.29
C ASP A 39 -6.11 4.53 1.62
N THR A 40 -5.54 3.73 0.72
CA THR A 40 -4.32 4.06 -0.02
C THR A 40 -4.59 4.89 -1.27
N GLN A 41 -5.87 5.14 -1.59
CA GLN A 41 -6.32 5.77 -2.83
C GLN A 41 -5.69 5.12 -4.08
N THR A 42 -5.58 3.78 -4.06
CA THR A 42 -5.04 2.99 -5.17
C THR A 42 -6.12 2.12 -5.81
N LYS A 43 -5.78 1.55 -6.95
CA LYS A 43 -6.58 0.55 -7.66
C LYS A 43 -5.86 -0.79 -7.64
N ILE A 44 -6.54 -1.82 -7.16
CA ILE A 44 -6.00 -3.18 -7.03
C ILE A 44 -6.73 -4.10 -8.02
N ASP A 45 -5.96 -4.69 -8.94
CA ASP A 45 -6.43 -5.65 -9.93
C ASP A 45 -5.81 -7.03 -9.66
N ILE A 46 -6.66 -8.02 -9.39
CA ILE A 46 -6.21 -9.37 -9.05
C ILE A 46 -6.40 -10.27 -10.26
N ARG A 47 -5.29 -10.76 -10.81
CA ARG A 47 -5.26 -11.73 -11.92
C ARG A 47 -5.00 -13.12 -11.37
N GLN A 48 -6.00 -13.98 -11.51
CA GLN A 48 -5.89 -15.39 -11.16
C GLN A 48 -5.14 -16.13 -12.28
N GLU A 49 -3.95 -16.65 -11.98
CA GLU A 49 -3.20 -17.52 -12.90
C GLU A 49 -3.35 -19.00 -12.50
N SER A 50 -3.05 -19.91 -13.42
CA SER A 50 -3.22 -21.35 -13.23
C SER A 50 -2.23 -21.90 -12.19
N ASP A 51 -0.99 -21.40 -12.18
CA ASP A 51 0.18 -21.91 -11.45
C ASP A 51 0.23 -21.56 -9.95
N HIS A 52 -0.85 -21.80 -9.20
CA HIS A 52 -0.94 -21.66 -7.74
C HIS A 52 -0.68 -20.26 -7.14
N MET A 53 -0.21 -19.31 -7.94
CA MET A 53 0.02 -17.90 -7.59
C MET A 53 -0.94 -17.02 -8.39
N ASN A 54 -1.33 -15.91 -7.78
CA ASN A 54 -2.12 -14.85 -8.38
C ASN A 54 -1.27 -13.58 -8.42
N ARG A 55 -1.47 -12.77 -9.45
CA ARG A 55 -0.80 -11.47 -9.56
C ARG A 55 -1.75 -10.40 -9.04
N VAL A 56 -1.31 -9.66 -8.04
CA VAL A 56 -2.02 -8.50 -7.50
C VAL A 56 -1.31 -7.26 -8.04
N CYS A 57 -1.94 -6.60 -9.01
CA CYS A 57 -1.45 -5.38 -9.62
C CYS A 57 -2.06 -4.18 -8.92
N ILE A 58 -1.22 -3.29 -8.40
CA ILE A 58 -1.61 -2.14 -7.60
C ILE A 58 -1.18 -0.90 -8.36
N THR A 59 -2.12 -0.04 -8.73
CA THR A 59 -1.87 1.16 -9.52
C THR A 59 -2.36 2.39 -8.78
N GLY A 60 -1.52 3.41 -8.66
CA GLY A 60 -1.84 4.62 -7.92
C GLY A 60 -0.64 5.55 -7.78
N THR A 61 -0.65 6.43 -6.79
CA THR A 61 0.52 7.28 -6.48
C THR A 61 1.67 6.43 -5.93
N LYS A 62 2.91 6.92 -6.02
CA LYS A 62 4.08 6.22 -5.47
C LYS A 62 3.87 5.84 -4.00
N GLU A 63 3.38 6.77 -3.20
CA GLU A 63 3.10 6.59 -1.78
C GLU A 63 1.95 5.60 -1.55
N GLY A 64 0.84 5.75 -2.28
CA GLY A 64 -0.31 4.87 -2.15
C GLY A 64 0.01 3.43 -2.54
N VAL A 65 0.77 3.24 -3.62
CA VAL A 65 1.18 1.90 -4.08
C VAL A 65 2.10 1.24 -3.07
N GLN A 66 3.09 1.96 -2.53
CA GLN A 66 3.95 1.42 -1.47
C GLN A 66 3.15 0.99 -0.24
N LEU A 67 2.24 1.85 0.24
CA LEU A 67 1.38 1.55 1.38
C LEU A 67 0.49 0.33 1.11
N ALA A 68 -0.15 0.28 -0.06
CA ALA A 68 -1.02 -0.84 -0.44
C ALA A 68 -0.23 -2.16 -0.55
N VAL A 69 0.98 -2.13 -1.08
CA VAL A 69 1.86 -3.31 -1.17
C VAL A 69 2.19 -3.84 0.22
N GLU A 70 2.53 -2.96 1.17
CA GLU A 70 2.81 -3.36 2.56
C GLU A 70 1.57 -3.96 3.23
N MET A 71 0.41 -3.33 3.10
CA MET A 71 -0.86 -3.85 3.64
C MET A 71 -1.20 -5.23 3.05
N VAL A 72 -1.03 -5.39 1.74
CA VAL A 72 -1.27 -6.65 1.03
C VAL A 72 -0.31 -7.74 1.52
N LYS A 73 0.98 -7.43 1.71
CA LYS A 73 1.97 -8.36 2.28
C LYS A 73 1.62 -8.76 3.72
N GLN A 74 1.25 -7.81 4.57
CA GLN A 74 0.85 -8.07 5.95
C GLN A 74 -0.37 -9.01 6.02
N GLN A 75 -1.34 -8.81 5.12
CA GLN A 75 -2.53 -9.65 5.05
C GLN A 75 -2.21 -11.07 4.54
N MET A 76 -1.15 -11.25 3.74
CA MET A 76 -0.65 -12.58 3.37
C MET A 76 0.10 -13.29 4.49
N SER A 77 0.79 -12.54 5.35
CA SER A 77 1.56 -13.09 6.48
C SER A 77 0.69 -13.42 7.70
N THR A 78 -0.54 -12.87 7.78
CA THR A 78 -1.45 -13.09 8.90
C THR A 78 -2.11 -14.47 8.79
N ASP A 79 -1.41 -15.49 9.30
CA ASP A 79 -1.97 -16.82 9.54
C ASP A 79 -2.86 -16.79 10.81
N ARG A 80 -4.16 -16.59 10.61
CA ARG A 80 -5.30 -16.80 11.54
C ARG A 80 -5.30 -16.25 12.98
N ASN A 81 -4.26 -15.61 13.53
CA ASN A 81 -4.21 -15.28 14.97
C ASN A 81 -4.02 -13.79 15.36
N ALA A 82 -4.29 -12.83 14.48
CA ALA A 82 -4.38 -11.42 14.86
C ALA A 82 -5.83 -10.94 14.74
N GLN A 83 -6.62 -11.24 15.78
CA GLN A 83 -7.86 -10.52 16.03
C GLN A 83 -7.57 -9.01 16.04
N GLN A 84 -8.17 -8.27 15.11
CA GLN A 84 -8.74 -6.95 15.37
C GLN A 84 -7.88 -5.99 16.21
N SER A 85 -6.70 -5.58 15.73
CA SER A 85 -6.02 -4.42 16.31
C SER A 85 -4.99 -3.84 15.35
N SER A 86 -5.46 -3.11 14.35
CA SER A 86 -4.84 -1.88 13.87
C SER A 86 -5.73 -1.33 12.76
N GLY A 87 -6.66 -0.46 13.14
CA GLY A 87 -6.98 0.63 12.22
C GLY A 87 -5.65 1.25 11.81
N PHE A 88 -5.48 1.40 10.50
CA PHE A 88 -4.81 2.53 9.87
C PHE A 88 -3.66 3.12 10.70
N PRO A 89 -2.37 2.96 10.31
CA PRO A 89 -1.35 3.82 10.86
C PRO A 89 -1.74 5.28 10.56
N HIS A 90 -2.33 5.92 11.57
CA HIS A 90 -2.27 7.37 11.77
C HIS A 90 -0.78 7.74 11.78
N GLU A 91 -0.45 8.86 11.14
CA GLU A 91 0.82 9.58 11.37
C GLU A 91 2.04 9.24 10.47
N LEU A 92 1.92 9.35 9.14
CA LEU A 92 3.07 9.70 8.29
C LEU A 92 3.02 11.15 7.75
N ALA A 93 2.12 11.97 8.29
CA ALA A 93 2.08 13.39 8.01
C ALA A 93 2.81 14.21 9.09
N ASN A 94 4.08 13.89 9.41
CA ASN A 94 4.99 14.93 9.90
C ASN A 94 6.47 14.55 9.78
N GLN A 95 7.04 14.74 8.61
CA GLN A 95 8.49 14.93 8.44
C GLN A 95 8.75 15.99 7.36
N ILE A 96 8.11 17.14 7.55
CA ILE A 96 8.47 18.40 6.91
C ILE A 96 8.54 19.44 8.02
N ASP A 97 9.59 19.41 8.84
CA ASP A 97 10.23 20.63 9.37
C ASP A 97 11.52 20.31 10.14
N SER A 98 12.63 20.86 9.63
CA SER A 98 13.71 21.55 10.35
C SER A 98 14.92 21.57 9.41
N GLY A 99 15.09 22.62 8.60
CA GLY A 99 16.00 23.72 8.92
C GLY A 99 17.42 23.34 8.48
N GLN A 100 17.88 23.78 7.30
CA GLN A 100 18.86 24.87 7.16
C GLN A 100 19.65 25.24 8.43
N ASP A 101 20.98 25.38 8.23
CA ASP A 101 22.04 25.74 9.18
C ASP A 101 22.64 24.53 9.93
N THR A 102 23.88 24.14 9.66
CA THR A 102 25.06 24.87 10.13
C THR A 102 26.08 25.13 9.02
N SER A 103 26.18 26.41 8.68
CA SER A 103 27.37 27.24 8.48
C SER A 103 28.73 26.58 8.15
N GLU A 104 29.39 27.29 7.23
CA GLU A 104 30.78 27.20 6.76
C GLU A 104 31.85 27.35 7.87
N GLU A 105 33.13 27.14 7.46
CA GLU A 105 34.42 27.26 8.19
C GLU A 105 34.83 26.03 9.04
N ARG A 106 36.04 25.47 8.93
CA ARG A 106 37.34 26.10 8.69
C ARG A 106 38.37 25.08 8.18
N PHE A 107 39.23 25.54 7.27
CA PHE A 107 40.45 24.88 6.81
C PHE A 107 41.51 24.93 7.92
N GLU A 108 42.21 23.82 8.18
CA GLU A 108 43.57 23.83 8.72
C GLU A 108 44.46 22.93 7.86
#